data_AF-A0A836VNE5-F1
#
_entry.id   AF-A0A836VNE5-F1
#
_cell.length_a   1.000
_cell.length_b   1.000
_cell.length_c   1.000
_cell.angle_alpha   90.00
_cell.angle_beta   90.00
_cell.angle_gamma   90.00
#
_symmetry.space_group_name_H-M   'P 1'
#
loop_
_entity.id
_entity.type
_entity.pdbx_description
1 polymer ?
#
loop_
_entity_poly.entity_id
_entity_poly.type
_entity_poly.pdbx_seq_one_letter_code
_entity_poly.pdbx_strand_id
1 'polypeptide(L)'
;MVENEDYDRLKSIIKDETIPRYFTYTLTVEDASKAKDSSSIKVYVIELTSANIAIGFTLPNIKKLAKELLVAFTASPDAQRPNPEYLRFKCEFSDNQRKANYDGSNLEKLEYIGTWLEKTFEKKTVMFYLFDYQGIGNT
;
A
#
# COMPACT_ATOMS: atom_id res chain seq x y z
N MET A 1 1.40 0.47 -10.87
CA MET A 1 1.59 1.80 -11.47
C MET A 1 0.43 2.66 -11.02
N VAL A 2 0.64 3.98 -10.90
CA VAL A 2 -0.44 4.92 -10.60
C VAL A 2 -0.93 5.59 -11.90
N GLU A 3 -2.10 6.21 -11.86
CA GLU A 3 -2.61 6.99 -12.98
C GLU A 3 -1.79 8.27 -13.22
N ASN A 4 -1.78 8.76 -14.46
CA ASN A 4 -0.93 9.91 -14.83
C ASN A 4 -1.31 11.20 -14.11
N GLU A 5 -2.61 11.46 -13.92
CA GLU A 5 -3.09 12.66 -13.21
C GLU A 5 -2.65 12.65 -11.74
N ASP A 6 -2.72 11.49 -11.09
CA ASP A 6 -2.24 11.29 -9.72
C ASP A 6 -0.71 11.41 -9.62
N TYR A 7 0.01 10.91 -10.62
CA TYR A 7 1.46 11.04 -10.71
C TYR A 7 1.91 12.51 -10.82
N ASP A 8 1.24 13.31 -11.66
CA ASP A 8 1.56 14.73 -11.82
C ASP A 8 1.26 15.52 -10.53
N ARG A 9 0.16 15.19 -9.83
CA ARG A 9 -0.15 15.76 -8.51
C ARG A 9 0.93 15.44 -7.48
N LEU A 10 1.34 14.17 -7.38
CA LEU A 10 2.43 13.72 -6.50
C LEU A 10 3.73 14.46 -6.80
N LYS A 11 4.07 14.60 -8.08
CA LYS A 11 5.27 15.31 -8.53
C LYS A 11 5.27 16.77 -8.09
N SER A 12 4.14 17.46 -8.14
CA SER A 12 4.04 18.84 -7.62
C SER A 12 4.25 18.87 -6.11
N ILE A 13 3.60 17.99 -5.36
CA ILE A 13 3.68 17.96 -3.89
C ILE A 13 5.10 17.65 -3.42
N ILE A 14 5.79 16.67 -4.02
CA ILE A 14 7.17 16.35 -3.64
C ILE A 14 8.13 17.48 -4.00
N LYS A 15 7.81 18.30 -5.02
CA LYS A 15 8.60 19.48 -5.35
C LYS A 15 8.40 20.61 -4.33
N ASP A 16 7.18 20.79 -3.85
CA ASP A 16 6.80 21.88 -2.95
C ASP A 16 7.04 21.54 -1.46
N GLU A 17 6.95 20.25 -1.10
CA GLU A 17 7.19 19.71 0.24
C GLU A 17 8.46 18.86 0.26
N THR A 18 9.35 19.07 1.22
CA THR A 18 10.55 18.22 1.39
C THR A 18 10.19 16.76 1.67
N ILE A 19 9.08 16.51 2.37
CA ILE A 19 8.52 15.17 2.66
C ILE A 19 6.99 15.28 2.69
N PRO A 20 6.25 14.49 1.88
CA PRO A 20 4.79 14.47 1.93
C PRO A 20 4.25 14.14 3.31
N ARG A 21 3.11 14.70 3.70
CA ARG A 21 2.43 14.27 4.95
C ARG A 21 1.87 12.88 4.77
N TYR A 22 2.24 11.96 5.66
CA TYR A 22 1.80 10.57 5.57
C TYR A 22 1.38 9.95 6.91
N PHE A 23 0.55 8.91 6.81
CA PHE A 23 0.23 8.01 7.91
C PHE A 23 0.40 6.56 7.43
N THR A 24 0.98 5.69 8.26
CA THR A 24 1.24 4.30 7.91
C THR A 24 0.66 3.35 8.94
N TYR A 25 0.22 2.17 8.50
CA TYR A 25 -0.23 1.10 9.39
C TYR A 25 -0.24 -0.26 8.68
N THR A 26 -0.16 -1.33 9.45
CA THR A 26 -0.37 -2.70 8.96
C THR A 26 -1.79 -3.14 9.25
N LEU A 27 -2.46 -3.74 8.27
CA LEU A 27 -3.73 -4.41 8.43
C LEU A 27 -3.54 -5.91 8.24
N THR A 28 -3.85 -6.68 9.29
CA THR A 28 -3.81 -8.15 9.25
C THR A 28 -5.23 -8.69 9.13
N VAL A 29 -5.48 -9.52 8.12
CA VAL A 29 -6.73 -10.27 7.99
C VAL A 29 -6.47 -11.69 8.45
N GLU A 30 -7.17 -12.13 9.48
CA GLU A 30 -7.07 -13.46 10.09
C GLU A 30 -8.35 -14.25 9.80
N ASP A 31 -8.26 -15.59 9.78
CA ASP A 31 -9.46 -16.42 9.82
C ASP A 31 -10.18 -16.22 11.16
N ALA A 32 -11.50 -16.14 11.13
CA ALA A 32 -12.31 -16.14 12.33
C ALA A 32 -12.28 -17.53 13.00
N SER A 33 -12.14 -18.59 12.19
CA SER A 33 -11.89 -19.94 12.69
C SER A 33 -10.43 -20.10 13.18
N LYS A 34 -10.25 -20.43 14.46
CA LYS A 34 -8.92 -20.73 15.06
C LYS A 34 -8.36 -22.09 14.62
N ALA A 35 -8.63 -22.51 13.39
CA ALA A 35 -8.12 -23.77 12.86
C ALA A 35 -6.59 -23.73 12.83
N LYS A 36 -5.95 -24.88 13.04
CA LYS A 36 -4.48 -25.00 13.16
C LYS A 36 -3.73 -24.57 11.89
N ASP A 37 -4.45 -24.52 10.76
CA ASP A 37 -3.95 -24.14 9.44
C ASP A 37 -4.52 -22.78 8.96
N SER A 38 -5.00 -21.94 9.89
CA SER A 38 -5.53 -20.60 9.55
C SER A 38 -4.46 -19.74 8.88
N SER A 39 -4.79 -19.19 7.72
CA SER A 39 -3.89 -18.34 6.95
C SER A 39 -4.19 -16.86 7.24
N SER A 40 -3.15 -16.03 7.27
CA SER A 40 -3.29 -14.59 7.47
C SER A 40 -2.65 -13.82 6.32
N ILE A 41 -3.28 -12.73 5.91
CA ILE A 41 -2.65 -11.77 4.99
C ILE A 41 -2.30 -10.48 5.72
N LYS A 42 -1.19 -9.85 5.33
CA LYS A 42 -0.77 -8.55 5.83
C LYS A 42 -0.75 -7.56 4.68
N VAL A 43 -1.52 -6.49 4.82
CA VAL A 43 -1.51 -5.34 3.91
C VAL A 43 -0.88 -4.17 4.65
N TYR A 44 0.22 -3.67 4.12
CA TYR A 44 0.88 -2.47 4.59
C TYR A 44 0.26 -1.27 3.88
N VAL A 45 -0.18 -0.28 4.64
CA VAL A 45 -0.86 0.89 4.09
C VAL A 45 -0.05 2.15 4.34
N ILE A 46 0.10 2.97 3.30
CA ILE A 46 0.66 4.32 3.35
C ILE A 46 -0.41 5.28 2.84
N GLU A 47 -0.96 6.11 3.71
CA GLU A 47 -1.87 7.21 3.39
C GLU A 47 -1.04 8.49 3.18
N LEU A 48 -0.94 8.99 1.95
CA LEU A 48 -0.34 10.29 1.62
C LEU A 48 -1.42 11.37 1.70
N THR A 49 -1.55 11.99 2.87
CA THR A 49 -2.64 12.93 3.15
C THR A 49 -2.52 14.24 2.39
N SER A 50 -1.30 14.70 2.07
CA SER A 50 -1.12 15.90 1.22
C SER A 50 -1.47 15.62 -0.26
N ALA A 51 -1.46 14.37 -0.69
CA ALA A 51 -1.69 13.98 -2.09
C ALA A 51 -3.07 13.37 -2.36
N ASN A 52 -3.92 13.20 -1.35
CA ASN A 52 -5.19 12.45 -1.46
C ASN A 52 -5.00 11.08 -2.12
N ILE A 53 -3.91 10.38 -1.78
CA ILE A 53 -3.58 9.05 -2.28
C ILE A 53 -3.29 8.13 -1.11
N ALA A 54 -3.74 6.89 -1.19
CA ALA A 54 -3.39 5.83 -0.28
C ALA A 54 -2.93 4.58 -1.06
N ILE A 55 -1.97 3.86 -0.49
CA ILE A 55 -1.35 2.70 -1.13
C ILE A 55 -1.40 1.55 -0.14
N GLY A 56 -2.05 0.46 -0.52
CA GLY A 56 -1.94 -0.83 0.12
C GLY A 56 -0.94 -1.70 -0.64
N PHE A 57 -0.10 -2.44 0.06
CA PHE A 57 0.73 -3.46 -0.58
C PHE A 57 0.96 -4.67 0.33
N THR A 58 1.05 -5.84 -0.27
CA THR A 58 1.48 -7.07 0.41
C THR A 58 2.99 -7.24 0.25
N LEU A 59 3.59 -8.19 0.98
CA LEU A 59 4.97 -8.62 0.75
C LEU A 59 5.03 -10.15 0.65
N PRO A 60 6.01 -10.72 -0.08
CA PRO A 60 6.30 -12.14 0.01
C PRO A 60 6.52 -12.59 1.45
N ASN A 61 6.08 -13.80 1.80
CA ASN A 61 6.15 -14.33 3.18
C ASN A 61 7.57 -14.35 3.78
N ILE A 62 8.59 -14.40 2.92
CA ILE A 62 10.01 -14.40 3.31
C ILE A 62 10.58 -13.01 3.63
N LYS A 63 9.84 -11.94 3.32
CA LYS A 63 10.28 -10.55 3.51
C LYS A 63 9.63 -9.95 4.75
N LYS A 64 10.45 -9.25 5.53
CA LYS A 64 9.98 -8.32 6.57
C LYS A 64 10.03 -6.91 6.03
N LEU A 65 9.05 -6.09 6.39
CA LEU A 65 9.06 -4.67 6.06
C LEU A 65 10.14 -3.97 6.89
N ALA A 66 10.98 -3.16 6.23
CA ALA A 66 11.92 -2.28 6.92
C ALA A 66 11.17 -1.10 7.56
N LYS A 67 11.69 -0.60 8.68
CA LYS A 67 11.07 0.57 9.36
C LYS A 67 11.21 1.84 8.51
N GLU A 68 12.36 2.06 7.90
CA GLU A 68 12.53 3.14 6.92
C GLU A 68 12.30 2.60 5.52
N LEU A 69 11.42 3.25 4.77
CA LEU A 69 11.10 2.93 3.39
C LEU A 69 11.45 4.10 2.48
N LEU A 70 12.02 3.78 1.32
CA LEU A 70 12.13 4.71 0.21
C LEU A 70 11.03 4.38 -0.78
N VAL A 71 10.04 5.27 -0.89
CA VAL A 71 8.87 5.06 -1.75
C VAL A 71 9.04 5.90 -3.01
N ALA A 72 8.70 5.31 -4.15
CA ALA A 72 8.79 5.94 -5.45
C ALA A 72 7.60 5.52 -6.31
N PHE A 73 7.03 6.46 -7.06
CA PHE A 73 5.87 6.24 -7.93
C PHE A 73 6.26 6.22 -9.38
N THR A 74 5.64 5.36 -10.18
CA THR A 74 5.81 5.35 -11.63
C THR A 74 4.46 5.29 -12.34
N ALA A 75 4.40 5.96 -13.49
CA ALA A 75 3.25 5.99 -14.39
C ALA A 75 3.73 5.85 -15.85
N SER A 76 2.83 5.56 -16.79
CA SER A 76 3.19 5.37 -18.21
C SER A 76 3.38 6.72 -18.92
N PRO A 77 4.41 6.90 -19.77
CA PRO A 77 5.40 5.93 -20.24
C PRO A 77 6.67 5.85 -19.38
N ASP A 78 6.80 6.70 -18.36
CA ASP A 78 8.02 6.83 -17.55
C ASP A 78 8.33 5.59 -16.70
N ALA A 79 7.41 4.64 -16.55
CA ALA A 79 7.68 3.33 -15.93
C ALA A 79 8.78 2.53 -16.65
N GLN A 80 9.10 2.86 -17.90
CA GLN A 80 10.22 2.26 -18.64
C GLN A 80 11.56 2.98 -18.41
N ARG A 81 11.57 4.05 -17.61
CA ARG A 81 12.77 4.86 -17.32
C ARG A 81 13.15 4.75 -15.84
N PRO A 82 14.42 4.96 -15.48
CA PRO A 82 14.81 5.08 -14.09
C PRO A 82 14.02 6.19 -13.42
N ASN A 83 13.34 5.85 -12.32
CA ASN A 83 12.51 6.80 -11.60
C ASN A 83 13.41 7.90 -11.02
N PRO A 84 13.22 9.19 -11.38
CA PRO A 84 14.13 10.25 -10.98
C PRO A 84 14.20 10.38 -9.46
N GLU A 85 15.39 10.69 -8.94
CA GLU A 85 15.63 10.72 -7.49
C GLU A 85 14.74 11.71 -6.76
N TYR A 86 14.36 12.82 -7.41
CA TYR A 86 13.47 13.84 -6.84
C TYR A 86 12.02 13.38 -6.65
N LEU A 87 11.61 12.21 -7.17
CA LEU A 87 10.27 11.64 -6.94
C LEU A 87 10.26 10.56 -5.87
N ARG A 88 11.38 10.39 -5.16
CA ARG A 88 11.50 9.45 -4.06
C ARG A 88 11.36 10.21 -2.76
N PHE A 89 10.57 9.67 -1.85
CA PHE A 89 10.48 10.19 -0.50
C PHE A 89 10.74 9.08 0.50
N LYS A 90 11.34 9.45 1.63
CA LYS A 90 11.56 8.55 2.75
C LYS A 90 10.35 8.62 3.67
N CYS A 91 9.84 7.47 4.07
CA CYS A 91 8.84 7.39 5.13
C CYS A 91 9.24 6.38 6.20
N GLU A 92 8.95 6.70 7.46
CA GLU A 92 9.05 5.76 8.56
C GLU A 92 7.71 5.02 8.71
N PHE A 93 7.75 3.70 8.58
CA PHE A 93 6.59 2.86 8.77
C PHE A 93 6.32 2.66 10.25
N SER A 94 5.07 2.90 10.66
CA SER A 94 4.67 2.86 12.06
C SER A 94 4.39 1.43 12.52
N ASP A 95 4.43 1.24 13.83
CA ASP A 95 4.05 -0.03 14.45
C ASP A 95 2.52 -0.20 14.56
N ASN A 96 1.72 0.75 14.07
CA ASN A 96 0.25 0.70 14.18
C ASN A 96 -0.31 -0.54 13.48
N GLN A 97 -1.03 -1.36 14.24
CA GLN A 97 -1.69 -2.57 13.73
C GLN A 97 -3.20 -2.39 13.72
N ARG A 98 -3.84 -2.85 12.65
CA ARG A 98 -5.28 -3.03 12.51
C ARG A 98 -5.56 -4.50 12.20
N LYS A 99 -6.72 -4.98 12.63
CA LYS A 99 -7.17 -6.35 12.40
C LYS A 99 -8.53 -6.39 11.74
N ALA A 100 -8.71 -7.35 10.86
CA ALA A 100 -10.01 -7.74 10.31
C ALA A 100 -10.10 -9.27 10.31
N ASN A 101 -11.32 -9.78 10.31
CA ASN A 101 -11.57 -11.21 10.25
C ASN A 101 -12.35 -11.53 8.99
N TYR A 102 -11.87 -12.50 8.22
CA TYR A 102 -12.55 -13.00 7.03
C TYR A 102 -12.11 -14.44 6.79
N ASP A 103 -13.04 -15.38 6.85
CA ASP A 103 -12.77 -16.78 6.55
C ASP A 103 -12.69 -16.97 5.03
N GLY A 104 -11.54 -17.43 4.53
CA GLY A 104 -11.33 -17.63 3.10
C GLY A 104 -9.88 -17.93 2.75
N SER A 105 -9.60 -18.22 1.49
CA SER A 105 -8.24 -18.29 0.95
C SER A 105 -7.52 -16.95 1.05
N ASN A 106 -6.20 -16.94 0.89
CA ASN A 106 -5.42 -15.68 0.88
C ASN A 106 -5.90 -14.72 -0.22
N LEU A 107 -6.31 -15.24 -1.38
CA LEU A 107 -6.83 -14.41 -2.47
C LEU A 107 -8.16 -13.77 -2.09
N GLU A 108 -9.10 -14.55 -1.54
CA GLU A 108 -10.40 -14.03 -1.09
C GLU A 108 -10.24 -13.01 0.05
N LYS A 109 -9.31 -13.24 0.99
CA LYS A 109 -8.96 -12.25 2.03
C LYS A 109 -8.41 -10.97 1.42
N LEU A 110 -7.58 -11.07 0.38
CA LEU A 110 -6.97 -9.93 -0.30
C LEU A 110 -8.01 -9.11 -1.06
N GLU A 111 -8.91 -9.77 -1.78
CA GLU A 111 -10.04 -9.15 -2.45
C GLU A 111 -10.96 -8.43 -1.46
N TYR A 112 -11.34 -9.13 -0.38
CA TYR A 112 -12.15 -8.57 0.70
C TYR A 112 -11.54 -7.28 1.25
N ILE A 113 -10.25 -7.31 1.62
CA ILE A 113 -9.63 -6.13 2.22
C ILE A 113 -9.36 -5.03 1.20
N GLY A 114 -9.05 -5.38 -0.04
CA GLY A 114 -8.91 -4.44 -1.14
C GLY A 114 -10.19 -3.64 -1.35
N THR A 115 -11.32 -4.31 -1.50
CA THR A 115 -12.64 -3.66 -1.64
C THR A 115 -13.01 -2.83 -0.41
N TRP A 116 -12.69 -3.31 0.80
CA TRP A 116 -12.96 -2.55 2.02
C TRP A 116 -12.14 -1.27 2.11
N LEU A 117 -10.84 -1.32 1.80
CA LEU A 117 -9.95 -0.16 1.78
C LEU A 117 -10.38 0.83 0.70
N GLU A 118 -10.66 0.36 -0.52
CA GLU A 118 -11.15 1.19 -1.63
C GLU A 118 -12.38 1.99 -1.23
N LYS A 119 -13.42 1.33 -0.72
CA LYS A 119 -14.65 2.01 -0.23
C LYS A 119 -14.39 2.95 0.94
N THR A 120 -13.40 2.65 1.77
CA THR A 120 -13.04 3.50 2.91
C THR A 120 -12.37 4.79 2.44
N PHE A 121 -11.49 4.71 1.43
CA PHE A 121 -10.78 5.85 0.87
C PHE A 121 -11.64 6.66 -0.10
N GLU A 122 -12.53 6.01 -0.86
CA GLU A 122 -13.51 6.67 -1.71
C GLU A 122 -14.38 7.66 -0.90
N LYS A 123 -14.87 7.23 0.28
CA LYS A 123 -15.62 8.10 1.20
C LYS A 123 -14.83 9.30 1.72
N LYS A 124 -13.51 9.22 1.69
CA LYS A 124 -12.58 10.30 2.06
C LYS A 124 -12.11 11.10 0.85
N THR A 125 -12.61 10.81 -0.36
CA THR A 125 -12.11 11.38 -1.63
C THR A 125 -10.61 11.14 -1.86
N VAL A 126 -10.11 10.01 -1.36
CA VAL A 126 -8.72 9.57 -1.48
C VAL A 126 -8.66 8.44 -2.52
N MET A 127 -7.75 8.56 -3.49
CA MET A 127 -7.51 7.50 -4.47
C MET A 127 -6.71 6.36 -3.82
N PHE A 128 -7.15 5.12 -4.01
CA PHE A 128 -6.52 3.95 -3.39
C PHE A 128 -5.93 3.01 -4.45
N TYR A 129 -4.68 2.62 -4.23
CA TYR A 129 -3.97 1.64 -5.06
C TYR A 129 -3.58 0.43 -4.23
N LEU A 130 -3.87 -0.78 -4.70
CA LEU A 130 -3.44 -2.03 -4.08
C LEU A 130 -2.41 -2.75 -4.95
N PHE A 131 -1.27 -3.10 -4.37
CA PHE A 131 -0.21 -3.87 -5.02
C PHE A 131 0.01 -5.20 -4.33
N ASP A 132 -0.27 -6.30 -5.03
CA ASP A 132 0.04 -7.64 -4.55
C ASP A 132 1.47 -8.06 -4.93
N TYR A 133 2.42 -7.88 -4.01
CA TYR A 133 3.78 -8.41 -4.18
C TYR A 133 3.94 -9.82 -3.63
N GLN A 134 2.99 -10.31 -2.82
CA GLN A 134 3.01 -11.68 -2.31
C GLN A 134 2.88 -12.68 -3.46
N GLY A 135 2.00 -12.41 -4.44
CA GLY A 135 1.83 -13.23 -5.64
C GLY A 135 3.07 -13.31 -6.55
N ILE A 136 3.99 -12.34 -6.48
CA ILE A 136 5.19 -12.28 -7.34
C ILE A 136 6.34 -13.12 -6.77
N GLY A 137 6.37 -13.36 -5.46
CA GLY A 137 7.46 -14.08 -4.79
C GLY A 137 7.29 -15.61 -4.69
N ASN A 138 6.26 -16.17 -5.34
CA ASN A 138 5.95 -17.61 -5.31
C ASN A 138 6.41 -18.36 -6.58
N THR A 139 7.24 -17.75 -7.43
CA THR A 139 7.87 -18.37 -8.61
C THR A 139 9.28 -18.87 -8.34
#